data_AF-A0ABD3DBR2-F1
#
_entry.id   AF-A0ABD3DBR2-F1
#
_cell.length_a   1.000
_cell.length_b   1.000
_cell.length_c   1.000
_cell.angle_alpha   90.00
_cell.angle_beta   90.00
_cell.angle_gamma   90.00
#
_symmetry.space_group_name_H-M   'P 1'
#
loop_
_entity.id
_entity.type
_entity.pdbx_description
1 polymer ?
#
loop_
_entity_poly.entity_id
_entity_poly.type
_entity_poly.pdbx_seq_one_letter_code
_entity_poly.pdbx_strand_id
1 'polypeptide(L)'
;MDQLFQPMHKVDSLFTVTEESTFWICAIIADIIGDWWYVACLTCNGSMVETGSKYHCHSCRRTYDSGLYRYKMQVIVLDSSATASLLCFDRDTEILTGIPCHDLYRYFIETREYAGDLPDELGSLIDQTVLFRVRVKENQVHKESSVFTVIGLETDPTLVANYNMFTRER
;
A
#
# COMPACT_ATOMS: atom_id res chain seq x y z
N MET A 1 -18.01 11.53 19.62
CA MET A 1 -16.65 10.95 19.70
C MET A 1 -16.65 9.76 18.78
N ASP A 2 -15.98 9.89 17.65
CA ASP A 2 -16.26 9.19 16.40
C ASP A 2 -16.21 7.65 16.46
N GLN A 3 -17.31 7.03 16.05
CA GLN A 3 -17.42 5.58 15.80
C GLN A 3 -16.79 5.17 14.45
N LEU A 4 -16.18 6.10 13.72
CA LEU A 4 -15.74 5.93 12.33
C LEU A 4 -14.75 4.77 12.12
N PHE A 5 -13.89 4.49 13.10
CA PHE A 5 -12.78 3.53 12.98
C PHE A 5 -12.82 2.40 14.01
N GLN A 6 -13.98 2.16 14.63
CA GLN A 6 -14.15 1.14 15.67
C GLN A 6 -14.80 -0.14 15.10
N PRO A 7 -14.38 -1.34 15.54
CA PRO A 7 -13.24 -1.58 16.43
C PRO A 7 -11.88 -1.36 15.73
N MET A 8 -10.92 -0.82 16.48
CA MET A 8 -9.50 -0.76 16.08
C MET A 8 -8.82 -2.05 16.55
N HIS A 9 -8.10 -2.71 15.64
CA HIS A 9 -7.42 -3.97 15.90
C HIS A 9 -5.91 -3.78 15.97
N LYS A 10 -5.25 -4.75 16.60
CA LYS A 10 -3.79 -4.90 16.57
C LYS A 10 -3.36 -5.58 15.28
N VAL A 11 -2.09 -5.41 14.90
CA VAL A 11 -1.52 -6.04 13.69
C VAL A 11 -1.58 -7.57 13.76
N ASP A 12 -1.40 -8.16 14.95
CA ASP A 12 -1.48 -9.63 15.15
C ASP A 12 -2.83 -10.23 14.71
N SER A 13 -3.90 -9.43 14.78
CA SER A 13 -5.25 -9.85 14.48
C SER A 13 -5.43 -10.19 13.00
N LEU A 14 -4.56 -9.66 12.12
CA LEU A 14 -4.51 -10.02 10.70
C LEU A 14 -4.26 -11.52 10.48
N PHE A 15 -3.59 -12.18 11.42
CA PHE A 15 -3.20 -13.59 11.30
C PHE A 15 -4.12 -14.55 12.05
N THR A 16 -4.98 -14.04 12.95
CA THR A 16 -5.89 -14.85 13.79
C THR A 16 -7.31 -14.93 13.24
N VAL A 17 -7.68 -14.05 12.31
CA VAL A 17 -9.01 -14.01 11.69
C VAL A 17 -9.25 -15.27 10.85
N THR A 18 -10.40 -15.90 11.01
CA THR A 18 -10.74 -17.17 10.35
C THR A 18 -11.69 -17.05 9.15
N GLU A 19 -12.32 -15.89 8.98
CA GLU A 19 -13.30 -15.61 7.92
C GLU A 19 -12.94 -14.32 7.18
N GLU A 20 -13.36 -14.17 5.91
CA GLU A 20 -13.10 -12.93 5.17
C GLU A 20 -13.65 -11.72 5.94
N SER A 21 -12.75 -10.80 6.29
CA SER A 21 -13.05 -9.69 7.19
C SER A 21 -12.37 -8.41 6.73
N THR A 22 -12.88 -7.30 7.24
CA THR A 22 -12.29 -5.98 7.04
C THR A 22 -12.32 -5.22 8.36
N PHE A 23 -11.17 -4.69 8.77
CA PHE A 23 -11.07 -3.91 9.99
C PHE A 23 -9.96 -2.88 9.91
N TRP A 24 -9.96 -1.96 10.88
CA TRP A 24 -8.96 -0.90 11.00
C TRP A 24 -7.82 -1.34 11.91
N ILE A 25 -6.60 -0.96 11.55
CA ILE A 25 -5.39 -1.06 12.39
C ILE A 25 -4.68 0.30 12.42
N CYS A 26 -3.95 0.58 13.49
CA CYS A 26 -3.05 1.74 13.59
C CYS A 26 -1.63 1.20 13.66
N ALA A 27 -0.81 1.50 12.65
CA ALA A 27 0.52 0.91 12.51
C ALA A 27 1.53 1.90 11.93
N ILE A 28 2.80 1.68 12.26
CA ILE A 28 3.95 2.42 11.72
C ILE A 28 4.41 1.72 10.44
N ILE A 29 4.67 2.48 9.38
CA ILE A 29 5.35 1.98 8.18
C ILE A 29 6.83 1.79 8.52
N ALA A 30 7.27 0.55 8.62
CA ALA A 30 8.65 0.21 8.95
C ALA A 30 9.55 0.13 7.72
N ASP A 31 9.01 -0.30 6.58
CA ASP A 31 9.77 -0.45 5.34
C ASP A 31 8.85 -0.48 4.11
N ILE A 32 9.44 -0.25 2.93
CA ILE A 32 8.79 -0.38 1.61
C ILE A 32 9.61 -1.37 0.79
N ILE A 33 8.96 -2.44 0.31
CA ILE A 33 9.67 -3.55 -0.36
C ILE A 33 9.21 -3.75 -1.80
N GLY A 34 10.19 -4.04 -2.66
CA GLY A 34 9.97 -4.33 -4.08
C GLY A 34 9.62 -3.11 -4.93
N ASP A 35 9.08 -3.39 -6.13
CA ASP A 35 8.63 -2.32 -7.03
C ASP A 35 7.36 -1.67 -6.48
N TRP A 36 7.34 -0.34 -6.47
CA TRP A 36 6.23 0.47 -5.96
C TRP A 36 5.17 0.79 -7.02
N TRP A 37 5.38 0.38 -8.26
CA TRP A 37 4.55 0.72 -9.42
C TRP A 37 4.35 -0.47 -10.36
N TYR A 38 3.39 -0.32 -11.27
CA TYR A 38 3.24 -1.17 -12.44
C TYR A 38 2.71 -0.36 -13.61
N VAL A 39 2.96 -0.82 -14.84
CA VAL A 39 2.34 -0.26 -16.04
C VAL A 39 0.94 -0.84 -16.22
N ALA A 40 -0.06 0.02 -16.17
CA ALA A 40 -1.47 -0.34 -16.21
C ALA A 40 -2.08 -0.11 -17.60
N CYS A 41 -2.95 -1.04 -18.00
CA CYS A 41 -3.74 -0.96 -19.22
C CYS A 41 -4.69 0.23 -19.16
N LEU A 42 -4.68 1.03 -20.23
CA LEU A 42 -5.54 2.22 -20.38
C LEU A 42 -7.04 1.90 -20.42
N THR A 43 -7.41 0.65 -20.68
CA THR A 43 -8.82 0.22 -20.77
C THR A 43 -9.31 -0.49 -19.52
N CYS A 44 -8.54 -1.44 -18.98
CA CYS A 44 -9.01 -2.30 -17.88
C CYS A 44 -8.23 -2.13 -16.57
N ASN A 45 -7.27 -1.21 -16.52
CA ASN A 45 -6.41 -0.95 -15.37
C ASN A 45 -5.53 -2.12 -14.91
N GLY A 46 -5.62 -3.28 -15.56
CA GLY A 46 -4.80 -4.44 -15.27
C GLY A 46 -3.34 -4.24 -15.69
N SER A 47 -2.43 -4.92 -15.00
CA SER A 47 -1.01 -4.87 -15.31
C SER A 47 -0.73 -5.32 -16.75
N MET A 48 0.20 -4.63 -17.39
CA MET A 48 0.72 -4.98 -18.70
C MET A 48 2.17 -5.45 -18.58
N VAL A 49 2.62 -6.19 -19.59
CA VAL A 49 4.00 -6.64 -19.74
C VAL A 49 4.62 -5.92 -20.93
N GLU A 50 5.83 -5.42 -20.76
CA GLU A 50 6.59 -4.82 -21.87
C GLU A 50 7.04 -5.89 -22.86
N THR A 51 6.92 -5.62 -24.16
CA THR A 51 7.27 -6.53 -25.25
C THR A 51 7.88 -5.71 -26.39
N GLY A 52 9.22 -5.58 -26.38
CA GLY A 52 9.91 -4.64 -27.26
C GLY A 52 9.56 -3.21 -26.85
N SER A 53 9.11 -2.38 -27.79
CA SER A 53 8.69 -0.99 -27.54
C SER A 53 7.20 -0.81 -27.23
N LYS A 54 6.50 -1.90 -26.89
CA LYS A 54 5.04 -1.90 -26.68
C LYS A 54 4.67 -2.62 -25.39
N TYR A 55 3.43 -2.44 -24.95
CA TYR A 55 2.88 -3.06 -23.75
C TYR A 55 1.73 -4.00 -24.11
N HIS A 56 1.80 -5.25 -23.65
CA HIS A 56 0.73 -6.24 -23.85
C HIS A 56 -0.11 -6.39 -22.59
N CYS A 57 -1.43 -6.22 -22.73
CA CYS A 57 -2.40 -6.51 -21.69
C CYS A 57 -3.00 -7.90 -21.90
N HIS A 58 -2.75 -8.82 -20.96
CA HIS A 58 -3.29 -10.18 -21.05
C HIS A 58 -4.82 -10.22 -20.92
N SER A 59 -5.40 -9.41 -20.02
CA SER A 59 -6.85 -9.37 -19.80
C SER A 59 -7.63 -8.86 -21.02
N CYS A 60 -7.15 -7.80 -21.67
CA CYS A 60 -7.77 -7.27 -22.89
C CYS A 60 -7.33 -8.03 -24.16
N ARG A 61 -6.25 -8.79 -24.09
CA ARG A 61 -5.55 -9.41 -25.24
C ARG A 61 -5.19 -8.38 -26.32
N ARG A 62 -4.72 -7.21 -25.90
CA ARG A 62 -4.36 -6.08 -26.77
C ARG A 62 -2.98 -5.56 -26.46
N THR A 63 -2.36 -4.94 -27.46
CA THR A 63 -1.05 -4.30 -27.35
C THR A 63 -1.22 -2.80 -27.52
N TYR A 64 -0.52 -2.01 -26.69
CA TYR A 64 -0.56 -0.56 -26.65
C TYR A 64 0.84 0.00 -26.83
N ASP A 65 0.96 1.19 -27.42
CA ASP A 65 2.25 1.88 -27.55
C ASP A 65 2.65 2.61 -26.25
N SER A 66 1.71 2.76 -25.31
CA SER A 66 1.95 3.38 -24.00
C SER A 66 1.04 2.77 -22.94
N GLY A 67 1.34 3.07 -21.68
CA GLY A 67 0.52 2.72 -20.52
C GLY A 67 0.55 3.83 -19.48
N LEU A 68 -0.28 3.69 -18.45
CA LEU A 68 -0.27 4.58 -17.29
C LEU A 68 0.44 3.89 -16.14
N TYR A 69 1.34 4.58 -15.44
CA TYR A 69 1.98 4.00 -14.26
C TYR A 69 1.04 4.18 -13.06
N ARG A 70 0.93 3.13 -12.26
CA ARG A 70 0.06 3.09 -11.08
C ARG A 70 0.76 2.50 -9.88
N TYR A 71 0.41 2.97 -8.68
CA TYR A 71 1.02 2.44 -7.48
C TYR A 71 0.58 1.00 -7.21
N LYS A 72 1.55 0.21 -6.76
CA LYS A 72 1.40 -1.12 -6.17
C LYS A 72 2.49 -1.25 -5.11
N MET A 73 2.34 -0.48 -4.04
CA MET A 73 3.34 -0.38 -3.00
C MET A 73 3.11 -1.44 -1.93
N GLN A 74 4.09 -2.31 -1.71
CA GLN A 74 4.09 -3.23 -0.58
C GLN A 74 4.85 -2.61 0.59
N VAL A 75 4.16 -2.41 1.70
CA VAL A 75 4.71 -1.84 2.93
C VAL A 75 4.81 -2.90 4.01
N ILE A 76 5.88 -2.85 4.79
CA ILE A 76 5.98 -3.56 6.07
C ILE A 76 5.46 -2.61 7.14
N VAL A 77 4.46 -3.04 7.89
CA VAL A 77 3.91 -2.28 9.00
C VAL A 77 4.08 -3.02 10.32
N LEU A 78 4.19 -2.28 11.41
CA LEU A 78 4.28 -2.85 12.74
C LEU A 78 3.48 -2.06 13.78
N ASP A 79 3.04 -2.77 14.80
CA ASP A 79 2.63 -2.23 16.08
C ASP A 79 3.35 -2.99 17.21
N SER A 80 2.92 -2.82 18.47
CA SER A 80 3.51 -3.54 19.61
C SER A 80 3.25 -5.06 19.60
N SER A 81 2.36 -5.56 18.75
CA SER A 81 1.90 -6.95 18.73
C SER A 81 2.58 -7.79 17.66
N ALA A 82 2.78 -7.24 16.45
CA ALA A 82 3.29 -7.98 15.32
C ALA A 82 3.79 -7.05 14.19
N THR A 83 4.37 -7.67 13.17
CA THR A 83 4.70 -7.06 11.88
C THR A 83 3.89 -7.75 10.79
N ALA A 84 3.43 -6.99 9.78
CA ALA A 84 2.69 -7.53 8.64
C ALA A 84 3.08 -6.83 7.33
N SER A 85 2.91 -7.55 6.21
CA SER A 85 2.99 -6.96 4.88
C SER A 85 1.61 -6.49 4.42
N LEU A 86 1.50 -5.22 4.02
CA LEU A 86 0.30 -4.67 3.39
C LEU A 86 0.59 -4.26 1.95
N LEU A 87 -0.40 -4.38 1.07
CA LEU A 87 -0.36 -3.90 -0.30
C LEU A 87 -1.30 -2.71 -0.46
N CYS A 88 -0.72 -1.55 -0.75
CA CYS A 88 -1.41 -0.31 -1.07
C CYS A 88 -1.46 -0.12 -2.59
N PHE A 89 -2.65 0.02 -3.15
CA PHE A 89 -2.82 0.30 -4.58
C PHE A 89 -2.88 1.80 -4.84
N ASP A 90 -2.84 2.15 -6.13
CA ASP A 90 -2.91 3.50 -6.71
C ASP A 90 -3.55 4.56 -5.81
N ARG A 91 -4.86 4.48 -5.58
CA ARG A 91 -5.61 5.49 -4.82
C ARG A 91 -5.10 5.67 -3.39
N ASP A 92 -4.79 4.59 -2.69
CA ASP A 92 -4.33 4.66 -1.31
C ASP A 92 -2.94 5.30 -1.23
N THR A 93 -2.04 4.89 -2.13
CA THR A 93 -0.67 5.42 -2.16
C THR A 93 -0.60 6.87 -2.64
N GLU A 94 -1.50 7.27 -3.55
CA GLU A 94 -1.64 8.67 -3.97
C GLU A 94 -2.11 9.56 -2.81
N ILE A 95 -2.97 9.06 -1.91
CA ILE A 95 -3.35 9.81 -0.70
C ILE A 95 -2.15 10.00 0.24
N LEU A 96 -1.29 8.98 0.40
CA LEU A 96 -0.11 9.06 1.25
C LEU A 96 0.93 10.06 0.72
N THR A 97 1.14 10.07 -0.59
CA THR A 97 2.18 10.89 -1.24
C THR A 97 1.69 12.27 -1.65
N GLY A 98 0.39 12.42 -1.92
CA GLY A 98 -0.19 13.59 -2.59
C GLY A 98 0.19 13.70 -4.07
N ILE A 99 0.80 12.66 -4.67
CA ILE A 99 1.36 12.71 -6.03
C ILE A 99 0.83 11.53 -6.85
N PRO A 100 0.26 11.76 -8.05
CA PRO A 100 -0.11 10.68 -8.95
C PRO A 100 1.09 9.81 -9.34
N CYS A 101 0.91 8.48 -9.34
CA CYS A 101 2.01 7.54 -9.62
C CYS A 101 2.72 7.81 -10.96
N HIS A 102 1.95 8.19 -11.99
CA HIS A 102 2.51 8.46 -13.30
C HIS A 102 3.49 9.62 -13.30
N ASP A 103 3.18 10.67 -12.55
CA ASP A 103 4.02 11.85 -12.45
C ASP A 103 5.26 11.55 -11.61
N LEU A 104 5.09 10.89 -10.46
CA LEU A 104 6.21 10.47 -9.62
C LEU A 104 7.17 9.55 -10.38
N TYR A 105 6.64 8.57 -11.12
CA TYR A 105 7.47 7.62 -11.86
C TYR A 105 8.29 8.31 -12.95
N ARG A 106 7.67 9.22 -13.69
CA ARG A 106 8.36 9.96 -14.75
C ARG A 106 9.47 10.85 -14.21
N TYR A 107 9.19 11.58 -13.14
CA TYR A 107 10.21 12.38 -12.47
C TYR A 107 11.35 11.48 -11.97
N PHE A 108 11.00 10.40 -11.28
CA PHE A 108 11.96 9.46 -10.71
C PHE A 108 12.89 8.87 -11.78
N ILE A 109 12.40 8.36 -12.92
CA ILE A 109 13.27 7.79 -13.95
C ILE A 109 14.19 8.82 -14.62
N GLU A 110 13.80 10.09 -14.64
CA GLU A 110 14.61 11.18 -15.21
C GLU A 110 15.75 11.58 -14.26
N THR A 111 15.56 11.43 -12.95
CA THR A 111 16.51 11.86 -11.91
C THR A 111 17.27 10.73 -11.22
N ARG A 112 16.87 9.47 -11.40
CA ARG A 112 17.44 8.33 -10.67
C ARG A 112 18.92 8.11 -10.99
N GLU A 113 19.72 7.91 -9.95
CA GLU A 113 21.14 7.59 -10.10
C GLU A 113 21.38 6.07 -10.18
N TYR A 114 20.69 5.26 -9.37
CA TYR A 114 20.94 3.81 -9.28
C TYR A 114 19.69 2.96 -9.48
N ALA A 115 19.83 1.84 -10.19
CA ALA A 115 18.80 0.82 -10.24
C ALA A 115 18.58 0.23 -8.84
N GLY A 116 17.36 0.35 -8.31
CA GLY A 116 16.98 -0.06 -6.95
C GLY A 116 16.47 1.08 -6.07
N ASP A 117 16.83 2.34 -6.37
CA ASP A 117 16.40 3.49 -5.55
C ASP A 117 14.87 3.57 -5.36
N LEU A 118 14.47 4.11 -4.21
CA LEU A 118 13.10 4.47 -3.88
C LEU A 118 12.99 6.01 -4.01
N PRO A 119 11.94 6.58 -4.63
CA PRO A 119 11.70 8.02 -4.59
C PRO A 119 11.64 8.55 -3.16
N ASP A 120 12.22 9.73 -2.91
CA ASP A 120 12.25 10.36 -1.59
C ASP A 120 10.84 10.56 -1.01
N GLU A 121 9.85 10.82 -1.87
CA GLU A 121 8.45 10.98 -1.49
C GLU A 121 7.88 9.69 -0.88
N LEU A 122 8.28 8.53 -1.40
CA LEU A 122 7.92 7.23 -0.82
C LEU A 122 8.78 6.92 0.41
N GLY A 123 10.08 7.22 0.37
CA GLY A 123 10.98 7.04 1.51
C GLY A 123 10.54 7.83 2.75
N SER A 124 9.96 9.02 2.56
CA SER A 124 9.44 9.88 3.63
C SER A 124 8.23 9.29 4.38
N LEU A 125 7.60 8.25 3.82
CA LEU A 125 6.50 7.52 4.47
C LEU A 125 6.99 6.55 5.54
N ILE A 126 8.28 6.16 5.50
CA ILE A 126 8.88 5.31 6.53
C ILE A 126 8.84 6.09 7.87
N ASP A 127 8.59 5.36 8.96
CA ASP A 127 8.33 5.87 10.31
C ASP A 127 7.02 6.64 10.50
N GLN A 128 6.21 6.83 9.44
CA GLN A 128 4.88 7.43 9.59
C GLN A 128 3.89 6.43 10.19
N THR A 129 3.05 6.93 11.11
CA THR A 129 1.92 6.16 11.66
C THR A 129 0.66 6.45 10.85
N VAL A 130 -0.03 5.40 10.42
CA VAL A 130 -1.22 5.51 9.57
C VAL A 130 -2.32 4.59 10.10
N LEU A 131 -3.58 5.01 9.94
CA LEU A 131 -4.72 4.12 10.14
C LEU A 131 -5.01 3.40 8.83
N PHE A 132 -4.88 2.09 8.81
CA PHE A 132 -5.15 1.27 7.63
C PHE A 132 -6.44 0.50 7.81
N ARG A 133 -7.32 0.56 6.80
CA ARG A 133 -8.44 -0.36 6.65
C ARG A 133 -7.98 -1.52 5.79
N VAL A 134 -7.87 -2.69 6.40
CA VAL A 134 -7.26 -3.87 5.78
C VAL A 134 -8.32 -4.92 5.50
N ARG A 135 -8.29 -5.52 4.31
CA ARG A 135 -9.08 -6.70 3.94
C ARG A 135 -8.25 -7.97 4.12
N VAL A 136 -8.76 -8.91 4.89
CA VAL A 136 -8.20 -10.25 5.08
C VAL A 136 -9.07 -11.26 4.33
N LYS A 137 -8.49 -12.04 3.42
CA LYS A 137 -9.19 -13.10 2.66
C LYS A 137 -9.01 -14.46 3.34
N GLU A 138 -9.96 -15.38 3.15
CA GLU A 138 -9.92 -16.74 3.71
C GLU A 138 -8.62 -17.50 3.41
N ASN A 139 -8.05 -17.32 2.21
CA ASN A 139 -6.84 -18.03 1.79
C ASN A 139 -5.53 -17.46 2.38
N GLN A 140 -5.60 -16.37 3.14
CA GLN A 140 -4.47 -15.68 3.79
C GLN A 140 -4.37 -15.98 5.29
N VAL A 141 -5.36 -16.67 5.84
CA VAL A 141 -5.45 -17.05 7.25
C VAL A 141 -4.29 -17.99 7.62
N HIS A 142 -3.63 -17.70 8.75
CA HIS A 142 -2.47 -18.44 9.31
C HIS A 142 -1.20 -18.51 8.45
N LYS A 143 -0.99 -17.57 7.53
CA LYS A 143 0.26 -17.48 6.75
C LYS A 143 1.01 -16.21 7.12
N GLU A 144 2.16 -16.38 7.79
CA GLU A 144 3.04 -15.26 8.17
C GLU A 144 3.58 -14.51 6.94
N SER A 145 3.64 -15.16 5.77
CA SER A 145 4.03 -14.54 4.49
C SER A 145 2.87 -13.89 3.73
N SER A 146 1.69 -13.76 4.34
CA SER A 146 0.55 -13.10 3.72
C SER A 146 0.80 -11.61 3.50
N VAL A 147 0.40 -11.14 2.31
CA VAL A 147 0.34 -9.71 1.99
C VAL A 147 -1.12 -9.28 1.95
N PHE A 148 -1.56 -8.51 2.95
CA PHE A 148 -2.95 -8.10 3.09
C PHE A 148 -3.25 -6.86 2.24
N THR A 149 -4.46 -6.74 1.70
CA THR A 149 -4.81 -5.61 0.83
C THR A 149 -5.37 -4.45 1.65
N VAL A 150 -4.79 -3.27 1.49
CA VAL A 150 -5.38 -2.02 1.99
C VAL A 150 -6.56 -1.64 1.10
N ILE A 151 -7.65 -1.21 1.72
CA ILE A 151 -8.87 -0.77 1.02
C ILE A 151 -9.33 0.63 1.45
N GLY A 152 -8.51 1.29 2.25
CA GLY A 152 -8.70 2.65 2.73
C GLY A 152 -7.67 2.98 3.80
N LEU A 153 -7.43 4.27 4.00
CA LEU A 153 -6.52 4.77 5.01
C LEU A 153 -6.93 6.16 5.50
N GLU A 154 -6.39 6.54 6.65
CA GLU A 154 -6.54 7.87 7.26
C GLU A 154 -5.18 8.32 7.81
N THR A 155 -4.84 9.58 7.53
CA THR A 155 -3.53 10.18 7.81
C THR A 155 -3.64 11.50 8.58
N ASP A 156 -4.84 12.01 8.83
CA ASP A 156 -5.03 13.20 9.65
C ASP A 156 -4.33 13.01 11.01
N PRO A 157 -3.35 13.88 11.36
CA PRO A 157 -2.54 13.69 12.56
C PRO A 157 -3.38 13.65 13.84
N THR A 158 -4.51 14.36 13.88
CA THR A 158 -5.41 14.41 15.05
C THR A 158 -6.13 13.08 15.20
N LEU A 159 -6.66 12.52 14.10
CA LEU A 159 -7.29 11.22 14.09
C LEU A 159 -6.28 10.12 14.41
N VAL A 160 -5.12 10.11 13.75
CA VAL A 160 -4.06 9.14 14.02
C VAL A 160 -3.66 9.16 15.50
N ALA A 161 -3.42 10.34 16.08
CA ALA A 161 -3.07 10.47 17.50
C ALA A 161 -4.12 9.88 18.46
N ASN A 162 -5.41 9.96 18.13
CA ASN A 162 -6.48 9.40 18.96
C ASN A 162 -6.46 7.86 19.05
N TYR A 163 -5.96 7.19 18.01
CA TYR A 163 -5.91 5.72 17.92
C TYR A 163 -4.48 5.16 18.03
N ASN A 164 -3.46 6.03 18.01
CA ASN A 164 -2.08 5.65 18.20
C ASN A 164 -1.85 5.26 19.68
N MET A 165 -1.97 3.96 19.95
CA MET A 165 -1.82 3.38 21.28
C MET A 165 -0.40 3.51 21.85
N PHE A 166 0.61 3.90 21.06
CA PHE A 166 1.97 4.19 21.54
C PHE A 166 2.06 5.44 22.44
N THR A 167 1.05 6.31 22.44
CA THR A 167 1.07 7.56 23.22
C THR A 167 0.45 7.46 24.61
N ARG A 168 -0.17 6.33 24.96
CA ARG A 168 -0.89 6.17 26.25
C ARG A 168 -0.07 5.55 27.38
N GLU A 169 1.16 5.14 27.13
CA GLU A 169 2.05 4.51 28.13
C GLU A 169 3.37 5.27 28.35
N ARG A 170 3.35 6.61 28.27
CA ARG A 170 4.44 7.45 28.79
C ARG A 170 3.96 8.44 29.84
#